data_AF-A0A957I381-F1
#
_entry.id   AF-A0A957I381-F1
#
_cell.length_a   1.000
_cell.length_b   1.000
_cell.length_c   1.000
_cell.angle_alpha   90.00
_cell.angle_beta   90.00
_cell.angle_gamma   90.00
#
_symmetry.space_group_name_H-M   'P 1'
#
loop_
_entity.id
_entity.type
_entity.pdbx_description
1 polymer ?
#
loop_
_entity_poly.entity_id
_entity_poly.type
_entity_poly.pdbx_seq_one_letter_code
_entity_poly.pdbx_strand_id
1 'polypeptide(L)'
;MISRPTTTAPARNRPRQAFELEVSFVVIFILCGVYIAYEIVSEPRGGHPFGHWLGIVGTLLMLMTETLYSLRKRTTLLNRAGPVRYWLSFHIFTGLVGPFLVLMHTGLQFRGLAGLTFWLTMVVVASGFVGRYLYTALPRRLSGVAQSHAELTAEANNLHASLTAFQQEKPDHVQAVITALSERTARRSAWLSLLGRSFFQWRYERRLRRELRRLDELESAQQKELAAMLARQRELERQMETLETARGYMRLWHMAHVPLGLTLFFSVIVHIVATVYFRAGILH
;
A
#
# COMPACT_ATOMS: atom_id res chain seq x y z
N MET A 1 -19.73 1.14 49.15
CA MET A 1 -18.86 0.24 48.35
C MET A 1 -18.76 0.87 46.96
N ILE A 2 -17.68 1.61 46.69
CA ILE A 2 -17.55 2.48 45.50
C ILE A 2 -16.83 1.69 44.41
N SER A 3 -17.52 1.37 43.32
CA SER A 3 -16.95 0.72 42.14
C SER A 3 -16.14 1.74 41.32
N ARG A 4 -14.84 1.48 41.16
CA ARG A 4 -13.95 2.27 40.30
C ARG A 4 -14.23 1.97 38.83
N PRO A 5 -14.26 2.98 37.93
CA PRO A 5 -14.30 2.73 36.49
C PRO A 5 -12.93 2.27 36.00
N THR A 6 -12.88 1.05 35.44
CA THR A 6 -11.73 0.53 34.71
C THR A 6 -11.49 1.35 33.45
N THR A 7 -10.52 2.26 33.51
CA THR A 7 -9.97 2.97 32.36
C THR A 7 -9.14 1.97 31.55
N THR A 8 -9.74 1.36 30.52
CA THR A 8 -8.99 0.60 29.52
C THR A 8 -8.21 1.60 28.66
N ALA A 9 -6.93 1.76 28.96
CA ALA A 9 -6.02 2.53 28.13
C ALA A 9 -6.05 2.00 26.67
N PRO A 10 -6.09 2.88 25.65
CA PRO A 10 -6.08 2.43 24.27
C PRO A 10 -4.75 1.72 23.98
N ALA A 11 -4.85 0.46 23.54
CA ALA A 11 -3.70 -0.33 23.12
C ALA A 11 -2.87 0.47 22.10
N ARG A 12 -1.66 0.86 22.49
CA ARG A 12 -0.67 1.48 21.61
C ARG A 12 -0.32 0.48 20.51
N ASN A 13 -1.01 0.57 19.38
CA ASN A 13 -0.68 -0.16 18.17
C ASN A 13 0.68 0.35 17.66
N ARG A 14 1.77 -0.24 18.15
CA ARG A 14 3.08 -0.09 17.53
C ARG A 14 2.94 -0.53 16.06
N PRO A 15 3.40 0.25 15.07
CA PRO A 15 3.44 -0.22 13.69
C PRO A 15 4.31 -1.49 13.68
N ARG A 16 3.68 -2.66 13.52
CA ARG A 16 4.39 -3.94 13.46
C ARG A 16 5.36 -3.89 12.28
N GLN A 17 6.64 -3.88 12.62
CA GLN A 17 7.81 -3.60 11.80
C GLN A 17 7.91 -4.53 10.59
N ALA A 18 8.69 -4.08 9.60
CA ALA A 18 8.88 -4.68 8.29
C ALA A 18 9.75 -5.96 8.32
N PHE A 19 9.44 -6.88 9.24
CA PHE A 19 10.19 -8.12 9.48
C PHE A 19 10.44 -8.91 8.19
N GLU A 20 9.49 -8.92 7.27
CA GLU A 20 9.61 -9.61 5.97
C GLU A 20 10.67 -8.99 5.06
N LEU A 21 10.75 -7.65 5.04
CA LEU A 21 11.79 -6.94 4.28
C LEU A 21 13.14 -7.11 4.94
N GLU A 22 13.21 -7.00 6.26
CA GLU A 22 14.43 -7.26 7.03
C GLU A 22 14.97 -8.66 6.75
N VAL A 23 14.13 -9.70 6.83
CA VAL A 23 14.50 -11.07 6.50
C VAL A 23 14.92 -11.20 5.04
N SER A 24 14.18 -10.61 4.10
CA SER A 24 14.54 -10.67 2.68
C SER A 24 15.89 -10.02 2.39
N PHE A 25 16.17 -8.85 2.99
CA PHE A 25 17.46 -8.16 2.85
C PHE A 25 18.60 -8.93 3.49
N VAL A 26 18.39 -9.53 4.68
CA VAL A 26 19.39 -10.40 5.31
C VAL A 26 19.68 -11.61 4.44
N VAL A 27 18.66 -12.28 3.90
CA VAL A 27 18.85 -13.41 2.99
C VAL A 27 19.58 -12.99 1.72
N ILE A 28 19.19 -11.89 1.09
CA ILE A 28 19.88 -11.34 -0.09
C ILE A 28 21.33 -10.99 0.24
N PHE A 29 21.60 -10.40 1.40
CA PHE A 29 22.96 -10.06 1.83
C PHE A 29 23.81 -11.31 2.03
N ILE A 30 23.27 -12.35 2.67
CA ILE A 30 23.94 -13.65 2.84
C ILE A 30 24.21 -14.29 1.47
N LEU A 31 23.20 -14.34 0.59
CA LEU A 31 23.34 -14.91 -0.76
C LEU A 31 24.36 -14.14 -1.60
N CYS A 32 24.39 -12.81 -1.48
CA CYS A 32 25.39 -11.96 -2.12
C CYS A 32 26.80 -12.27 -1.59
N GLY A 33 26.96 -12.40 -0.27
CA GLY A 33 28.24 -12.78 0.35
C GLY A 33 28.70 -14.16 -0.09
N VAL A 34 27.80 -15.15 -0.16
CA VAL A 34 28.10 -16.49 -0.68
C VAL A 34 28.50 -16.44 -2.15
N TYR A 35 27.80 -15.65 -2.97
CA TYR A 35 28.10 -15.49 -4.38
C TYR A 35 29.47 -14.82 -4.60
N ILE A 36 29.77 -13.73 -3.88
CA ILE A 36 31.07 -13.05 -3.95
C ILE A 36 32.19 -13.98 -3.47
N ALA A 37 32.01 -14.68 -2.35
CA ALA A 37 32.99 -15.65 -1.86
C ALA A 37 33.23 -16.76 -2.90
N TYR A 38 32.17 -17.25 -3.54
CA TYR A 38 32.24 -18.22 -4.61
C TYR A 38 33.01 -17.67 -5.84
N GLU A 39 32.76 -16.43 -6.25
CA GLU A 39 33.45 -15.78 -7.37
C GLU A 39 34.94 -15.51 -7.10
N ILE A 40 35.30 -15.20 -5.85
CA ILE A 40 36.69 -15.02 -5.42
C ILE A 40 37.43 -16.37 -5.37
N VAL A 41 36.77 -17.44 -4.92
CA VAL A 41 37.39 -18.77 -4.72
C VAL A 41 37.44 -19.59 -6.00
N SER A 42 36.50 -19.39 -6.92
CA SER A 42 36.38 -20.15 -8.15
C SER A 42 36.28 -19.15 -9.29
N GLU A 43 37.24 -19.09 -10.22
CA GLU A 43 37.16 -18.24 -11.43
C GLU A 43 35.95 -18.66 -12.30
N PRO A 44 34.75 -18.05 -12.19
CA PRO A 44 33.57 -18.60 -12.83
C PRO A 44 33.41 -17.93 -14.19
N ARG A 45 33.77 -18.65 -15.26
CA ARG A 45 33.33 -18.31 -16.62
C ARG A 45 31.81 -18.55 -16.71
N GLY A 46 31.07 -17.65 -17.35
CA GLY A 46 29.62 -17.73 -17.53
C GLY A 46 29.20 -19.07 -18.15
N GLY A 47 28.66 -19.98 -17.33
CA GLY A 47 28.38 -21.37 -17.73
C GLY A 47 28.52 -22.42 -16.63
N HIS A 48 29.00 -22.06 -15.43
CA HIS A 48 29.15 -23.02 -14.33
C HIS A 48 27.81 -23.62 -13.85
N PRO A 49 27.73 -24.92 -13.50
CA PRO A 49 26.51 -25.58 -12.99
C PRO A 49 25.81 -24.84 -11.85
N PHE A 50 26.58 -24.13 -11.04
CA PHE A 50 26.07 -23.29 -9.94
C PHE A 50 25.14 -22.17 -10.43
N GLY A 51 25.50 -21.45 -11.50
CA GLY A 51 24.65 -20.42 -12.09
C GLY A 51 23.33 -20.98 -12.61
N HIS A 52 23.35 -22.18 -13.19
CA HIS A 52 22.13 -22.84 -13.67
C HIS A 52 21.16 -23.19 -12.53
N TRP A 53 21.67 -23.68 -11.40
CA TRP A 53 20.85 -23.93 -10.22
C TRP A 53 20.25 -22.64 -9.64
N LEU A 54 21.00 -21.53 -9.61
CA LEU A 54 20.48 -20.23 -9.21
C LEU A 54 19.31 -19.78 -10.11
N GLY A 55 19.44 -19.98 -11.42
CA GLY A 55 18.37 -19.70 -12.39
C GLY A 55 17.12 -20.55 -12.17
N ILE A 56 17.27 -21.86 -11.92
CA ILE A 56 16.16 -22.78 -11.67
C ILE A 56 15.43 -22.41 -10.37
N VAL A 57 16.18 -22.29 -9.26
CA VAL A 57 15.61 -21.94 -7.95
C VAL A 57 14.97 -20.56 -7.98
N GLY A 58 15.64 -19.58 -8.59
CA GLY A 58 15.12 -18.22 -8.73
C GLY A 58 13.82 -18.17 -9.53
N THR A 59 13.77 -18.86 -10.67
CA THR A 59 12.56 -18.94 -11.51
C THR A 59 11.43 -19.65 -10.79
N LEU A 60 11.72 -20.71 -10.03
CA LEU A 60 10.72 -21.41 -9.22
C LEU A 60 10.14 -20.48 -8.14
N LEU A 61 10.98 -19.71 -7.43
CA LEU A 61 10.50 -18.73 -6.44
C LEU A 61 9.67 -17.62 -7.09
N MET A 62 10.08 -17.11 -8.24
CA MET A 62 9.26 -16.19 -9.01
C MET A 62 7.91 -16.81 -9.35
N LEU A 63 7.89 -18.05 -9.87
CA LEU A 63 6.63 -18.74 -10.23
C LEU A 63 5.72 -18.92 -9.01
N MET A 64 6.28 -19.28 -7.86
CA MET A 64 5.54 -19.35 -6.59
C MET A 64 4.93 -18.00 -6.21
N THR A 65 5.60 -16.89 -6.50
CA THR A 65 5.14 -15.53 -6.20
C THR A 65 3.83 -15.20 -6.91
N GLU A 66 3.73 -15.53 -8.20
CA GLU A 66 2.52 -15.31 -9.01
C GLU A 66 1.43 -16.34 -8.72
N THR A 67 1.79 -17.62 -8.68
CA THR A 67 0.82 -18.72 -8.61
C THR A 67 0.19 -18.84 -7.23
N LEU A 68 0.97 -18.85 -6.16
CA LEU A 68 0.46 -19.13 -4.82
C LEU A 68 -0.39 -17.99 -4.27
N TYR A 69 -0.01 -16.74 -4.54
CA TYR A 69 -0.82 -15.60 -4.13
C TYR A 69 -2.14 -15.52 -4.91
N SER A 70 -2.09 -15.72 -6.24
CA SER A 70 -3.30 -15.76 -7.08
C SER A 70 -4.22 -16.91 -6.69
N LEU A 71 -3.67 -18.10 -6.44
CA LEU A 71 -4.42 -19.29 -6.02
C LEU A 71 -5.08 -19.08 -4.65
N ARG A 72 -4.35 -18.52 -3.67
CA ARG A 72 -4.90 -18.19 -2.35
C ARG A 72 -6.04 -17.19 -2.42
N LYS A 73 -5.97 -16.22 -3.33
CA LYS A 73 -6.99 -15.18 -3.50
C LYS A 73 -8.23 -15.69 -4.26
N ARG A 74 -8.06 -16.62 -5.19
CA ARG A 74 -9.14 -17.14 -6.07
C ARG A 74 -9.79 -18.42 -5.56
N THR A 75 -9.14 -19.19 -4.69
CA THR A 75 -9.65 -20.48 -4.23
C THR A 75 -9.79 -20.56 -2.71
N THR A 76 -10.80 -21.30 -2.27
CA THR A 76 -11.04 -21.59 -0.86
C THR A 76 -10.14 -22.70 -0.31
N LEU A 77 -9.45 -23.44 -1.18
CA LEU A 77 -8.60 -24.58 -0.84
C LEU A 77 -7.47 -24.20 0.13
N LEU A 78 -6.87 -23.03 -0.06
CA LEU A 78 -5.80 -22.51 0.82
C LEU A 78 -6.32 -21.65 1.98
N ASN A 79 -7.65 -21.63 2.25
CA ASN A 79 -8.18 -20.92 3.42
C ASN A 79 -7.66 -21.50 4.74
N ARG A 80 -7.37 -22.81 4.77
CA ARG A 80 -6.78 -23.50 5.94
C ARG A 80 -5.28 -23.23 6.10
N ALA A 81 -4.58 -22.84 5.05
CA ALA A 81 -3.14 -22.65 5.02
C ALA A 81 -2.70 -21.26 5.55
N GLY A 82 -3.45 -20.73 6.52
CA GLY A 82 -3.09 -19.54 7.27
C GLY A 82 -3.71 -18.21 6.79
N PRO A 83 -3.62 -17.17 7.63
CA PRO A 83 -4.11 -15.82 7.31
C PRO A 83 -3.45 -15.22 6.07
N VAL A 84 -4.23 -14.44 5.28
CA VAL A 84 -3.77 -13.72 4.06
C VAL A 84 -2.51 -12.89 4.29
N ARG A 85 -2.29 -12.41 5.52
CA ARG A 85 -1.09 -11.65 5.89
C ARG A 85 0.20 -12.40 5.56
N TYR A 86 0.29 -13.70 5.88
CA TYR A 86 1.49 -14.50 5.68
C TYR A 86 1.73 -14.83 4.20
N TRP A 87 0.65 -14.93 3.42
CA TRP A 87 0.74 -15.11 1.97
C TRP A 87 1.30 -13.87 1.29
N LEU A 88 0.93 -12.67 1.76
CA LEU A 88 1.54 -11.43 1.30
C LEU A 88 3.01 -11.35 1.73
N SER A 89 3.34 -11.78 2.95
CA SER A 89 4.73 -11.88 3.42
C SER A 89 5.57 -12.75 2.52
N PHE A 90 5.05 -13.94 2.23
CA PHE A 90 5.70 -14.91 1.39
C PHE A 90 5.86 -14.39 -0.04
N HIS A 91 4.84 -13.75 -0.61
CA HIS A 91 4.90 -13.12 -1.94
C HIS A 91 5.97 -12.03 -2.02
N ILE A 92 6.11 -11.17 -1.01
CA ILE A 92 7.17 -10.15 -0.98
C ILE A 92 8.55 -10.81 -0.90
N PHE A 93 8.70 -11.84 -0.07
CA PHE A 93 9.95 -12.56 0.09
C PHE A 93 10.38 -13.24 -1.22
N THR A 94 9.52 -14.07 -1.80
CA THR A 94 9.82 -14.79 -3.05
C THR A 94 9.93 -13.85 -4.25
N GLY A 95 9.19 -12.75 -4.26
CA GLY A 95 9.26 -11.68 -5.26
C GLY A 95 10.50 -10.79 -5.16
N LEU A 96 11.31 -10.93 -4.11
CA LEU A 96 12.60 -10.25 -3.97
C LEU A 96 13.77 -11.22 -4.15
N VAL A 97 13.73 -12.35 -3.44
CA VAL A 97 14.79 -13.37 -3.47
C VAL A 97 14.82 -14.10 -4.82
N GLY A 98 13.67 -14.43 -5.39
CA GLY A 98 13.58 -15.11 -6.69
C GLY A 98 14.24 -14.32 -7.82
N PRO A 99 13.81 -13.07 -8.08
CA PRO A 99 14.47 -12.19 -9.04
C PRO A 99 15.95 -12.00 -8.79
N PHE A 100 16.38 -11.83 -7.53
CA PHE A 100 17.79 -11.69 -7.20
C PHE A 100 18.61 -12.92 -7.64
N LEU A 101 18.15 -14.14 -7.32
CA LEU A 101 18.80 -15.38 -7.75
C LEU A 101 18.85 -15.51 -9.28
N VAL A 102 17.76 -15.14 -9.96
CA VAL A 102 17.74 -15.09 -11.43
C VAL A 102 18.77 -14.07 -11.92
N LEU A 103 18.90 -12.88 -11.36
CA LEU A 103 19.93 -11.95 -11.86
C LEU A 103 21.36 -12.47 -11.72
N MET A 104 21.63 -13.26 -10.69
CA MET A 104 22.95 -13.87 -10.48
C MET A 104 23.23 -15.03 -11.44
N HIS A 105 22.20 -15.63 -12.07
CA HIS A 105 22.38 -16.79 -12.95
C HIS A 105 23.18 -16.48 -14.23
N THR A 106 23.18 -15.23 -14.69
CA THR A 106 23.84 -14.79 -15.93
C THR A 106 25.28 -14.31 -15.72
N GLY A 107 25.80 -14.34 -14.48
CA GLY A 107 27.11 -13.76 -14.17
C GLY A 107 27.20 -12.27 -14.53
N LEU A 108 26.09 -11.54 -14.38
CA LEU A 108 25.95 -10.12 -14.73
C LEU A 108 26.13 -9.78 -16.23
N GLN A 109 26.14 -10.78 -17.12
CA GLN A 109 26.22 -10.55 -18.56
C GLN A 109 24.82 -10.46 -19.19
N PHE A 110 24.35 -9.24 -19.41
CA PHE A 110 23.01 -8.96 -19.94
C PHE A 110 23.08 -8.54 -21.41
N ARG A 111 23.04 -9.50 -22.35
CA ARG A 111 23.03 -9.24 -23.80
C ARG A 111 21.74 -9.76 -24.45
N GLY A 112 21.18 -8.99 -25.39
CA GLY A 112 19.98 -9.38 -26.14
C GLY A 112 18.73 -9.53 -25.26
N LEU A 113 17.97 -10.62 -25.44
CA LEU A 113 16.74 -10.92 -24.70
C LEU A 113 16.94 -10.93 -23.17
N ALA A 114 18.10 -11.40 -22.69
CA ALA A 114 18.42 -11.41 -21.26
C ALA A 114 18.48 -9.99 -20.65
N GLY A 115 18.93 -9.00 -21.43
CA GLY A 115 18.95 -7.60 -20.99
C GLY A 115 17.56 -6.96 -20.91
N LEU A 116 16.65 -7.35 -21.82
CA LEU A 116 15.25 -6.95 -21.72
C LEU A 116 14.59 -7.55 -20.47
N THR A 117 14.79 -8.85 -20.24
CA THR A 117 14.29 -9.55 -19.04
C THR A 117 14.83 -8.93 -17.75
N PHE A 118 16.09 -8.52 -17.73
CA PHE A 118 16.70 -7.78 -16.61
C PHE A 118 15.91 -6.49 -16.30
N TRP A 119 15.70 -5.63 -17.30
CA TRP A 119 15.00 -4.36 -17.08
C TRP A 119 13.54 -4.56 -16.67
N LEU A 120 12.84 -5.52 -17.29
CA LEU A 120 11.49 -5.89 -16.87
C LEU A 120 11.46 -6.36 -15.42
N THR A 121 12.44 -7.16 -15.01
CA THR A 121 12.58 -7.62 -13.61
C THR A 121 12.76 -6.44 -12.66
N MET A 122 13.62 -5.48 -12.99
CA MET A 122 13.83 -4.27 -12.20
C MET A 122 12.57 -3.42 -12.06
N VAL A 123 11.83 -3.23 -13.15
CA VAL A 123 10.56 -2.48 -13.14
C VAL A 123 9.51 -3.20 -12.29
N VAL A 124 9.39 -4.52 -12.40
CA VAL A 124 8.44 -5.32 -11.60
C VAL A 124 8.80 -5.25 -10.11
N VAL A 125 10.07 -5.44 -9.74
CA VAL A 125 10.53 -5.34 -8.34
C VAL A 125 10.30 -3.93 -7.79
N ALA A 126 10.68 -2.89 -8.52
CA ALA A 126 10.46 -1.49 -8.13
C ALA A 126 8.97 -1.16 -7.95
N SER A 127 8.13 -1.61 -8.89
CA SER A 127 6.67 -1.44 -8.76
C SER A 127 6.09 -2.25 -7.59
N GLY A 128 6.69 -3.38 -7.20
CA GLY A 128 6.36 -4.11 -5.97
C GLY A 128 6.58 -3.28 -4.71
N PHE A 129 7.70 -2.54 -4.61
CA PHE A 129 7.95 -1.60 -3.51
C PHE A 129 6.89 -0.49 -3.44
N VAL A 130 6.49 0.06 -4.59
CA VAL A 130 5.38 1.03 -4.66
C VAL A 130 4.09 0.42 -4.13
N GLY A 131 3.77 -0.81 -4.53
CA GLY A 131 2.60 -1.55 -4.04
C GLY A 131 2.63 -1.76 -2.52
N ARG A 132 3.79 -2.11 -1.97
CA ARG A 132 4.00 -2.23 -0.53
C ARG A 132 3.78 -0.91 0.20
N TYR A 133 4.34 0.18 -0.31
CA TYR A 133 4.15 1.52 0.25
C TYR A 133 2.66 1.91 0.25
N LEU A 134 1.96 1.73 -0.87
CA LEU A 134 0.53 1.98 -0.99
C LEU A 134 -0.28 1.11 -0.02
N TYR A 135 0.07 -0.17 0.14
CA TYR A 135 -0.59 -1.08 1.08
C TYR A 135 -0.40 -0.64 2.54
N THR A 136 0.78 -0.11 2.90
CA THR A 136 1.03 0.43 4.25
C THR A 136 0.36 1.79 4.48
N ALA A 137 0.19 2.58 3.41
CA ALA A 137 -0.51 3.86 3.46
C ALA A 137 -2.03 3.69 3.61
N LEU A 138 -2.60 2.56 3.18
CA LEU A 138 -3.98 2.20 3.49
C LEU A 138 -4.12 1.83 4.99
N PRO A 139 -4.96 2.54 5.76
CA PRO A 139 -5.29 2.12 7.13
C PRO A 139 -5.87 0.70 7.10
N ARG A 140 -5.19 -0.25 7.77
CA ARG A 140 -5.45 -1.71 7.69
C ARG A 140 -6.73 -2.17 8.41
N ARG A 141 -7.88 -1.59 8.08
CA ARG A 141 -9.20 -2.12 8.48
C ARG A 141 -9.88 -2.90 7.34
N LEU A 142 -9.14 -3.44 6.38
CA LEU A 142 -9.69 -4.01 5.12
C LEU A 142 -10.72 -5.15 5.29
N SER A 143 -10.77 -5.87 6.41
CA SER A 143 -11.85 -6.83 6.70
C SER A 143 -13.13 -6.20 7.26
N GLY A 144 -13.06 -4.97 7.76
CA GLY A 144 -14.19 -4.17 8.24
C GLY A 144 -14.36 -2.87 7.44
N VAL A 145 -13.89 -2.79 6.18
CA VAL A 145 -13.81 -1.53 5.40
C VAL A 145 -15.02 -1.28 4.48
N ALA A 146 -15.77 -2.32 4.11
CA ALA A 146 -17.14 -2.12 3.64
C ALA A 146 -17.99 -1.56 4.79
N GLN A 147 -17.83 -2.16 5.96
CA GLN A 147 -18.42 -1.69 7.21
C GLN A 147 -17.96 -0.27 7.56
N SER A 148 -16.66 0.05 7.48
CA SER A 148 -16.14 1.36 7.87
C SER A 148 -16.51 2.45 6.89
N HIS A 149 -16.61 2.18 5.58
CA HIS A 149 -17.08 3.20 4.65
C HIS A 149 -18.57 3.47 4.86
N ALA A 150 -19.38 2.41 5.02
CA ALA A 150 -20.80 2.56 5.32
C ALA A 150 -21.03 3.24 6.68
N GLU A 151 -20.25 2.91 7.71
CA GLU A 151 -20.26 3.55 9.03
C GLU A 151 -19.83 5.02 8.94
N LEU A 152 -18.76 5.34 8.20
CA LEU A 152 -18.32 6.73 8.01
C LEU A 152 -19.36 7.54 7.24
N THR A 153 -19.99 6.96 6.21
CA THR A 153 -21.09 7.60 5.49
C THR A 153 -22.31 7.78 6.39
N ALA A 154 -22.66 6.79 7.21
CA ALA A 154 -23.77 6.88 8.14
C ALA A 154 -23.51 7.94 9.23
N GLU A 155 -22.29 7.99 9.78
CA GLU A 155 -21.89 9.02 10.73
C GLU A 155 -21.92 10.41 10.10
N ALA A 156 -21.41 10.55 8.87
CA ALA A 156 -21.47 11.80 8.12
C ALA A 156 -22.91 12.26 7.86
N ASN A 157 -23.81 11.33 7.50
CA ASN A 157 -25.22 11.63 7.29
C ASN A 157 -25.92 12.04 8.59
N ASN A 158 -25.67 11.35 9.70
CA ASN A 158 -26.22 11.69 11.01
C ASN A 158 -25.73 13.07 11.50
N LEU A 159 -24.44 13.34 11.31
CA LEU A 159 -23.86 14.63 11.65
C LEU A 159 -24.42 15.75 10.76
N HIS A 160 -24.61 15.47 9.47
CA HIS A 160 -25.23 16.41 8.55
C HIS A 160 -26.68 16.73 8.97
N ALA A 161 -27.47 15.71 9.32
CA ALA A 161 -28.82 15.91 9.84
C ALA A 161 -28.83 16.76 11.13
N SER A 162 -27.87 16.53 12.04
CA SER A 162 -27.73 17.32 13.28
C SER A 162 -27.34 18.77 12.99
N LEU A 163 -26.44 19.00 12.02
CA LEU A 163 -26.07 20.34 11.57
C LEU A 163 -27.25 21.06 10.92
N THR A 164 -28.04 20.36 10.10
CA THR A 164 -29.25 20.92 9.48
C THR A 164 -30.29 21.30 10.52
N ALA A 165 -30.53 20.45 11.53
CA ALA A 165 -31.43 20.77 12.64
C ALA A 165 -30.96 22.01 13.43
N PHE A 166 -29.67 22.05 13.80
CA PHE A 166 -29.08 23.22 14.47
C PHE A 166 -29.16 24.48 13.60
N GLN A 167 -29.01 24.36 12.28
CA GLN A 167 -29.10 25.48 11.34
C GLN A 167 -30.52 26.03 11.21
N GLN A 168 -31.54 25.18 11.18
CA GLN A 168 -32.94 25.59 11.03
C GLN A 168 -33.47 26.41 12.22
N GLU A 169 -32.88 26.24 13.40
CA GLU A 169 -33.24 26.99 14.61
C GLU A 169 -32.63 28.40 14.65
N LYS A 170 -31.84 28.80 13.63
CA LYS A 170 -31.07 30.05 13.64
C LYS A 170 -31.51 31.03 12.54
N PRO A 171 -31.28 32.35 12.73
CA PRO A 171 -31.58 33.37 11.72
C PRO A 171 -30.81 33.15 10.40
N ASP A 172 -31.37 33.64 9.29
CA ASP A 172 -30.87 33.41 7.91
C ASP A 172 -29.39 33.77 7.69
N HIS A 173 -28.87 34.80 8.37
CA HIS A 173 -27.47 35.19 8.25
C HIS A 173 -26.53 34.16 8.92
N VAL A 174 -26.94 33.54 10.04
CA VAL A 174 -26.20 32.45 10.70
C VAL A 174 -26.23 31.22 9.80
N GLN A 175 -27.37 30.95 9.17
CA GLN A 175 -27.50 29.86 8.21
C GLN A 175 -26.52 30.02 7.03
N ALA A 176 -26.41 31.22 6.46
CA ALA A 176 -25.48 31.49 5.37
C ALA A 176 -24.00 31.26 5.78
N VAL A 177 -23.63 31.63 7.00
CA VAL A 177 -22.28 31.40 7.53
C VAL A 177 -22.02 29.91 7.76
N ILE A 178 -22.99 29.16 8.31
CA ILE A 178 -22.88 27.70 8.47
C ILE A 178 -22.72 27.02 7.11
N THR A 179 -23.54 27.38 6.12
CA THR A 179 -23.45 26.84 4.76
C THR A 179 -22.07 27.09 4.17
N ALA A 180 -21.56 28.33 4.20
CA ALA A 180 -20.23 28.68 3.69
C ALA A 180 -19.07 27.96 4.42
N LEU A 181 -19.25 27.63 5.70
CA LEU A 181 -18.26 26.88 6.49
C LEU A 181 -18.34 25.36 6.28
N SER A 182 -19.53 24.86 5.95
CA SER A 182 -19.83 23.46 5.66
C SER A 182 -19.53 23.07 4.21
N GLU A 183 -19.52 24.03 3.29
CA GLU A 183 -19.20 23.78 1.89
C GLU A 183 -17.81 23.15 1.77
N ARG A 184 -17.77 22.03 1.05
CA ARG A 184 -16.54 21.30 0.76
C ARG A 184 -15.53 22.24 0.12
N THR A 185 -14.51 22.61 0.89
CA THR A 185 -13.36 23.32 0.35
C THR A 185 -12.77 22.45 -0.76
N ALA A 186 -12.87 22.94 -2.00
CA ALA A 186 -12.59 22.23 -3.25
C ALA A 186 -11.49 21.17 -3.17
N ARG A 187 -11.78 20.01 -3.79
CA ARG A 187 -10.93 18.82 -4.00
C ARG A 187 -9.48 19.21 -4.23
N ARG A 188 -8.67 19.26 -3.17
CA ARG A 188 -7.24 19.59 -3.24
C ARG A 188 -6.47 18.31 -3.53
N SER A 189 -5.34 18.44 -4.22
CA SER A 189 -4.45 17.30 -4.52
C SER A 189 -4.21 16.45 -3.27
N ALA A 190 -4.58 15.17 -3.35
CA ALA A 190 -4.54 14.25 -2.22
C ALA A 190 -3.16 14.18 -1.55
N TRP A 191 -2.08 14.37 -2.31
CA TRP A 191 -0.71 14.42 -1.81
C TRP A 191 -0.45 15.65 -0.92
N LEU A 192 -0.95 16.82 -1.30
CA LEU A 192 -0.90 18.04 -0.50
C LEU A 192 -1.72 17.89 0.78
N SER A 193 -2.86 17.19 0.72
CA SER A 193 -3.70 16.87 1.87
C SER A 193 -3.06 15.86 2.83
N LEU A 194 -2.14 15.00 2.35
CA LEU A 194 -1.38 14.06 3.17
C LEU A 194 -0.18 14.70 3.87
N LEU A 195 0.59 15.53 3.16
CA LEU A 195 1.80 16.16 3.70
C LEU A 195 1.50 17.41 4.55
N GLY A 196 0.45 18.16 4.21
CA GLY A 196 0.09 19.40 4.90
C GLY A 196 -0.90 19.24 6.06
N ARG A 197 -1.17 18.01 6.54
CA ARG A 197 -2.26 17.71 7.51
C ARG A 197 -2.29 18.67 8.69
N SER A 198 -1.17 18.80 9.40
CA SER A 198 -1.05 19.63 10.60
C SER A 198 -1.20 21.13 10.29
N PHE A 199 -0.63 21.58 9.17
CA PHE A 199 -0.69 22.99 8.76
C PHE A 199 -2.12 23.39 8.32
N PHE A 200 -2.79 22.54 7.54
CA PHE A 200 -4.14 22.80 7.07
C PHE A 200 -5.18 22.72 8.18
N GLN A 201 -5.03 21.78 9.13
CA GLN A 201 -5.91 21.68 10.30
C GLN A 201 -5.80 22.95 11.16
N TRP A 202 -4.58 23.40 11.47
CA TRP A 202 -4.37 24.63 12.23
C TRP A 202 -4.95 25.86 11.54
N ARG A 203 -4.76 26.00 10.21
CA ARG A 203 -5.32 27.11 9.44
C ARG A 203 -6.85 27.09 9.43
N TYR A 204 -7.46 25.91 9.31
CA TYR A 204 -8.91 25.76 9.37
C TYR A 204 -9.46 26.13 10.74
N GLU A 205 -8.89 25.59 11.83
CA GLU A 205 -9.34 25.93 13.19
C GLU A 205 -9.16 27.42 13.52
N ARG A 206 -8.11 28.06 12.99
CA ARG A 206 -7.95 29.52 13.14
C ARG A 206 -9.02 30.29 12.38
N ARG A 207 -9.38 29.87 11.15
CA ARG A 207 -10.46 30.50 10.38
C ARG A 207 -11.81 30.27 11.04
N LEU A 208 -12.11 29.03 11.45
CA LEU A 208 -13.34 28.64 12.12
C LEU A 208 -13.56 29.45 13.40
N ARG A 209 -12.53 29.56 14.26
CA ARG A 209 -12.59 30.40 15.47
C ARG A 209 -12.80 31.88 15.17
N ARG A 210 -12.33 32.40 14.03
CA ARG A 210 -12.54 33.81 13.65
C ARG A 210 -13.96 34.06 13.16
N GLU A 211 -14.49 33.19 12.31
CA GLU A 211 -15.85 33.35 11.78
C GLU A 211 -16.91 33.10 12.87
N LEU A 212 -16.71 32.12 13.76
CA LEU A 212 -17.62 31.90 14.89
C LEU A 212 -17.62 33.06 15.89
N ARG A 213 -16.48 33.72 16.10
CA ARG A 213 -16.39 34.93 16.94
C ARG A 213 -17.12 36.14 16.34
N ARG A 214 -17.48 36.10 15.05
CA ARG A 214 -18.30 37.15 14.43
C ARG A 214 -19.80 36.91 14.61
N LEU A 215 -20.18 35.72 15.10
CA LEU A 215 -21.56 35.38 15.41
C LEU A 215 -21.85 35.72 16.88
N ASP A 216 -21.94 37.02 17.17
CA ASP A 216 -22.23 37.53 18.52
C ASP A 216 -23.61 37.09 19.04
N GLU A 217 -24.51 36.68 18.14
CA GLU A 217 -25.84 36.16 18.49
C GLU A 217 -25.83 34.74 19.07
N LEU A 218 -24.75 33.98 18.85
CA LEU A 218 -24.62 32.64 19.40
C LEU A 218 -23.97 32.69 20.78
N GLU A 219 -24.58 32.01 21.74
CA GLU A 219 -23.97 31.83 23.05
C GLU A 219 -22.62 31.07 22.92
N SER A 220 -21.69 31.35 23.83
CA SER A 220 -20.36 30.70 23.83
C SER A 220 -20.43 29.17 23.84
N ALA A 221 -21.51 28.59 24.39
CA ALA A 221 -21.77 27.15 24.35
C ALA A 221 -22.14 26.66 22.94
N GLN A 222 -23.07 27.35 22.29
CA GLN A 222 -23.53 27.05 20.92
C GLN A 222 -22.40 27.22 19.89
N GLN A 223 -21.54 28.23 20.06
CA GLN A 223 -20.36 28.40 19.20
C GLN A 223 -19.38 27.22 19.30
N LYS A 224 -19.17 26.67 20.51
CA LYS A 224 -18.29 25.51 20.72
C LYS A 224 -18.89 24.23 20.13
N GLU A 225 -20.19 24.05 20.27
CA GLU A 225 -20.91 22.90 19.69
C GLU A 225 -20.83 22.92 18.16
N LEU A 226 -21.17 24.04 17.53
CA LEU A 226 -21.04 24.22 16.08
C LEU A 226 -19.60 24.01 15.59
N ALA A 227 -18.61 24.53 16.33
CA ALA A 227 -17.19 24.29 16.02
C ALA A 227 -16.84 22.81 16.04
N ALA A 228 -17.32 22.06 17.05
CA ALA A 228 -17.07 20.64 17.20
C ALA A 228 -17.73 19.84 16.06
N MET A 229 -18.97 20.17 15.69
CA MET A 229 -19.68 19.52 14.59
C MET A 229 -18.98 19.74 13.25
N LEU A 230 -18.61 20.98 12.92
CA LEU A 230 -17.90 21.32 11.69
C LEU A 230 -16.49 20.69 11.63
N ALA A 231 -15.77 20.67 12.76
CA ALA A 231 -14.49 19.99 12.85
C ALA A 231 -14.62 18.47 12.64
N ARG A 232 -15.67 17.85 13.21
CA ARG A 232 -15.95 16.42 13.03
C ARG A 232 -16.33 16.10 11.57
N GLN A 233 -17.16 16.94 10.95
CA GLN A 233 -17.55 16.79 9.54
C GLN A 233 -16.30 16.80 8.64
N ARG A 234 -15.42 17.78 8.81
CA ARG A 234 -14.19 17.89 8.02
C ARG A 234 -13.25 16.71 8.23
N GLU A 235 -13.18 16.16 9.44
CA GLU A 235 -12.39 14.95 9.71
C GLU A 235 -12.97 13.72 8.99
N LEU A 236 -14.28 13.54 9.00
CA LEU A 236 -14.95 12.45 8.28
C LEU A 236 -14.72 12.56 6.78
N GLU A 237 -14.89 13.75 6.19
CA GLU A 237 -14.64 13.97 4.76
C GLU A 237 -13.19 13.67 4.37
N ARG A 238 -12.23 14.09 5.19
CA ARG A 238 -10.80 13.81 4.98
C ARG A 238 -10.51 12.31 5.04
N GLN A 239 -11.13 11.59 5.97
CA GLN A 239 -11.01 10.15 6.08
C GLN A 239 -11.57 9.45 4.83
N MET A 240 -12.75 9.87 4.35
CA MET A 240 -13.36 9.35 3.12
C MET A 240 -12.49 9.64 1.90
N GLU A 241 -12.02 10.87 1.70
CA GLU A 241 -11.17 11.27 0.57
C GLU A 241 -9.84 10.51 0.57
N THR A 242 -9.21 10.35 1.74
CA THR A 242 -7.97 9.57 1.86
C THR A 242 -8.21 8.11 1.47
N LEU A 243 -9.31 7.50 1.93
CA LEU A 243 -9.65 6.12 1.60
C LEU A 243 -9.96 5.94 0.11
N GLU A 244 -10.74 6.83 -0.49
CA GLU A 244 -11.06 6.80 -1.92
C GLU A 244 -9.81 6.95 -2.78
N THR A 245 -8.96 7.92 -2.44
CA THR A 245 -7.72 8.18 -3.18
C THR A 245 -6.78 6.99 -3.07
N ALA A 246 -6.58 6.46 -1.86
CA ALA A 246 -5.71 5.31 -1.63
C ALA A 246 -6.22 4.06 -2.37
N ARG A 247 -7.55 3.83 -2.39
CA ARG A 247 -8.18 2.77 -3.21
C ARG A 247 -7.98 3.00 -4.71
N GLY A 248 -8.08 4.25 -5.18
CA GLY A 248 -7.83 4.62 -6.57
C GLY A 248 -6.41 4.26 -7.00
N TYR A 249 -5.41 4.67 -6.22
CA TYR A 249 -4.02 4.30 -6.46
C TYR A 249 -3.78 2.80 -6.36
N MET A 250 -4.42 2.12 -5.41
CA MET A 250 -4.30 0.66 -5.30
C MET A 250 -4.86 -0.04 -6.54
N ARG A 251 -5.98 0.42 -7.11
CA ARG A 251 -6.54 -0.13 -8.35
C ARG A 251 -5.61 0.11 -9.54
N LEU A 252 -5.11 1.34 -9.68
CA LEU A 252 -4.18 1.71 -10.75
C LEU A 252 -2.88 0.89 -10.67
N TRP A 253 -2.34 0.73 -9.47
CA TRP A 253 -1.16 -0.10 -9.23
C TRP A 253 -1.38 -1.56 -9.63
N HIS A 254 -2.49 -2.18 -9.21
CA HIS A 254 -2.79 -3.57 -9.62
C HIS A 254 -2.93 -3.69 -11.13
N MET A 255 -3.56 -2.71 -11.78
CA MET A 255 -3.74 -2.67 -13.24
C MET A 255 -2.40 -2.61 -13.98
N ALA A 256 -1.38 -1.95 -13.43
CA ALA A 256 -0.05 -1.87 -14.02
C ALA A 256 0.86 -3.06 -13.63
N HIS A 257 0.92 -3.39 -12.34
CA HIS A 257 1.86 -4.38 -11.80
C HIS A 257 1.59 -5.80 -12.30
N VAL A 258 0.32 -6.22 -12.39
CA VAL A 258 -0.03 -7.58 -12.80
C VAL A 258 0.32 -7.86 -14.28
N PRO A 259 -0.02 -7.00 -15.26
CA PRO A 259 0.43 -7.19 -16.65
C PRO A 259 1.94 -7.11 -16.84
N LEU A 260 2.64 -6.29 -16.04
CA LEU A 260 4.11 -6.24 -16.05
C LEU A 260 4.71 -7.58 -15.61
N GLY A 261 4.17 -8.17 -14.53
CA GLY A 261 4.55 -9.52 -14.10
C GLY A 261 4.31 -10.57 -15.19
N LEU A 262 3.14 -10.57 -15.82
CA LEU A 262 2.84 -11.49 -16.92
C LEU A 262 3.80 -11.35 -18.11
N THR A 263 4.11 -10.10 -18.50
CA THR A 263 5.08 -9.82 -19.57
C THR A 263 6.48 -10.32 -19.20
N LEU A 264 6.90 -10.15 -17.95
CA LEU A 264 8.16 -10.68 -17.44
C LEU A 264 8.19 -12.22 -17.55
N PHE A 265 7.13 -12.91 -17.12
CA PHE A 265 7.06 -14.37 -17.23
C PHE A 265 7.10 -14.86 -18.67
N PHE A 266 6.38 -14.18 -19.58
CA PHE A 266 6.45 -14.48 -21.00
C PHE A 266 7.88 -14.33 -21.53
N SER A 267 8.57 -13.24 -21.16
CA SER A 267 9.97 -13.01 -21.53
C SER A 267 10.91 -14.10 -20.98
N VAL A 268 10.71 -14.53 -19.72
CA VAL A 268 11.49 -15.63 -19.11
C VAL A 268 11.27 -16.95 -19.86
N ILE A 269 10.02 -17.27 -20.23
CA ILE A 269 9.72 -18.48 -21.01
C ILE A 269 10.42 -18.44 -22.37
N VAL A 270 10.31 -17.31 -23.09
CA VAL A 270 11.00 -17.12 -24.38
C VAL A 270 12.52 -17.26 -24.22
N HIS A 271 13.09 -16.70 -23.15
CA HIS A 271 14.51 -16.83 -22.84
C HIS A 271 14.92 -18.30 -22.60
N ILE A 272 14.16 -19.05 -21.81
CA ILE A 272 14.42 -20.48 -21.54
C ILE A 272 14.32 -21.29 -22.84
N VAL A 273 13.27 -21.08 -23.64
CA VAL A 273 13.09 -21.79 -24.91
C VAL A 273 14.22 -21.46 -25.89
N ALA A 274 14.59 -20.19 -26.03
CA ALA A 274 15.68 -19.77 -26.91
C ALA A 274 17.02 -20.38 -26.47
N THR A 275 17.34 -20.35 -25.18
CA THR A 275 18.58 -20.94 -24.67
C THR A 275 18.63 -22.45 -24.85
N VAL A 276 17.52 -23.17 -24.62
CA VAL A 276 17.44 -24.61 -24.88
C VAL A 276 17.56 -24.90 -26.38
N TYR A 277 16.86 -24.15 -27.24
CA TYR A 277 16.90 -24.33 -28.69
C TYR A 277 18.30 -24.10 -29.27
N PHE A 278 18.94 -22.98 -28.95
CA PHE A 278 20.29 -22.67 -29.44
C PHE A 278 21.36 -23.58 -28.85
N ARG A 279 21.20 -24.05 -27.60
CA ARG A 279 22.12 -25.01 -27.00
C ARG A 279 21.94 -26.43 -27.55
N ALA A 280 20.71 -26.83 -27.88
CA ALA A 280 20.42 -28.12 -28.49
C ALA A 280 20.79 -28.17 -29.99
N GLY A 281 20.69 -27.04 -30.69
CA GLY A 281 21.00 -26.94 -32.13
C GLY A 281 22.48 -26.88 -32.50
N ILE A 282 23.41 -26.79 -31.53
CA ILE A 282 24.87 -26.77 -31.76
C ILE A 282 25.50 -28.17 -31.61
N LEU A 283 24.71 -29.20 -31.31
CA LEU A 283 25.16 -30.61 -31.22
C LEU A 283 24.84 -31.46 -32.46
N HIS A 284 24.58 -30.83 -33.62
CA HIS A 284 24.47 -31.51 -34.91
C HIS A 284 25.44 -30.91 -35.93
#